data_AF-A0A7R9W9Q6-F1
#
_entry.id   AF-A0A7R9W9Q6-F1
#
_cell.length_a   1.000
_cell.length_b   1.000
_cell.length_c   1.000
_cell.angle_alpha   90.00
_cell.angle_beta   90.00
_cell.angle_gamma   90.00
#
_symmetry.space_group_name_H-M   'P 1'
#
loop_
_entity.id
_entity.type
_entity.pdbx_description
1 polymer ?
#
loop_
_entity_poly.entity_id
_entity_poly.type
_entity_poly.pdbx_seq_one_letter_code
_entity_poly.pdbx_strand_id
1 'polypeptide(L)'
;AGGVLGGGGMSEQAIAERRQRNREHAKRSRVRKKFMLESLQEQVRGLQKENEQLRMLIQHRIPQHAQEIINTCCSKNPLFSDEAEAQNTLNADGEKKSATELLKSDFSLIECLTSGQQNFVLSDPRLPDNPIVYASEGFYELTGYSRDQVLGRNC
;
A
#
# COMPACT_ATOMS: atom_id res chain seq x y z
N ALA A 1 36.84 -39.68 14.11
CA ALA A 1 37.60 -38.41 13.98
C ALA A 1 37.04 -37.71 12.75
N GLY A 2 36.38 -36.55 12.81
CA GLY A 2 36.50 -35.41 13.72
C GLY A 2 36.70 -34.20 12.80
N GLY A 3 35.76 -33.24 12.79
CA GLY A 3 35.88 -32.05 11.95
C GLY A 3 34.57 -31.28 11.75
N VAL A 4 33.90 -30.92 12.84
CA VAL A 4 32.94 -29.80 12.85
C VAL A 4 33.74 -28.50 12.96
N LEU A 5 33.17 -27.39 12.47
CA LEU A 5 33.46 -25.98 12.76
C LEU A 5 34.16 -25.20 11.63
N GLY A 6 33.33 -24.48 10.86
CA GLY A 6 33.76 -23.41 9.97
C GLY A 6 32.68 -22.34 9.81
N GLY A 7 31.86 -22.11 10.85
CA GLY A 7 30.96 -20.96 10.91
C GLY A 7 31.78 -19.72 11.20
N GLY A 8 32.26 -19.04 10.15
CA GLY A 8 32.96 -17.76 10.28
C GLY A 8 32.01 -16.70 10.82
N GLY A 9 31.94 -16.56 12.15
CA GLY A 9 31.24 -15.47 12.80
C GLY A 9 31.83 -14.15 12.31
N MET A 10 30.99 -13.28 11.75
CA MET A 10 31.40 -11.92 11.38
C MET A 10 31.99 -11.22 12.61
N SER A 11 33.12 -10.53 12.44
CA SER A 11 33.74 -9.80 13.56
C SER A 11 32.74 -8.82 14.17
N GLU A 12 32.82 -8.62 15.49
CA GLU A 12 31.96 -7.67 16.19
C GLU A 12 32.05 -6.26 15.58
N GLN A 13 33.24 -5.88 15.10
CA GLN A 13 33.44 -4.65 14.32
C GLN A 13 32.61 -4.63 13.03
N ALA A 14 32.65 -5.69 12.22
CA ALA A 14 31.87 -5.77 10.98
C ALA A 14 30.35 -5.77 11.25
N ILE A 15 29.89 -6.36 12.35
CA ILE A 15 28.49 -6.32 12.79
C ILE A 15 28.11 -4.90 13.22
N ALA A 16 28.95 -4.23 14.01
CA ALA A 16 28.72 -2.86 14.47
C ALA A 16 28.64 -1.87 13.29
N GLU A 17 29.56 -1.99 12.33
CA GLU A 17 29.55 -1.20 11.11
C GLU A 17 28.31 -1.47 10.24
N ARG A 18 27.92 -2.74 10.08
CA ARG A 18 26.69 -3.10 9.34
C ARG A 18 25.45 -2.49 9.99
N ARG A 19 25.36 -2.55 11.33
CA ARG A 19 24.27 -1.92 12.08
C ARG A 19 24.28 -0.40 11.91
N GLN A 20 25.45 0.22 11.90
CA GLN A 20 25.56 1.66 11.66
C GLN A 20 25.09 2.05 10.26
N ARG A 21 25.56 1.35 9.22
CA ARG A 21 25.11 1.56 7.84
C ARG A 21 23.60 1.38 7.69
N ASN A 22 23.02 0.36 8.31
CA ASN A 22 21.58 0.14 8.29
C ASN A 22 20.80 1.28 8.99
N ARG A 23 21.29 1.78 10.13
CA ARG A 23 20.71 2.95 10.81
C ARG A 23 20.72 4.20 9.93
N GLU A 24 21.83 4.46 9.26
CA GLU A 24 21.96 5.61 8.34
C GLU A 24 21.05 5.47 7.12
N HIS A 25 21.00 4.27 6.52
CA HIS A 25 20.09 3.97 5.42
C HIS A 25 18.61 4.16 5.82
N ALA A 26 18.22 3.66 6.99
CA ALA A 26 16.87 3.82 7.52
C ALA A 26 16.53 5.31 7.73
N LYS A 27 17.43 6.11 8.30
CA LYS A 27 17.25 7.56 8.45
C LYS A 27 17.08 8.27 7.10
N ARG A 28 17.97 7.99 6.14
CA ARG A 28 17.89 8.55 4.78
C ARG A 28 16.59 8.16 4.07
N SER A 29 16.15 6.91 4.23
CA SER A 29 14.87 6.43 3.69
C SER A 29 13.69 7.20 4.30
N ARG A 30 13.66 7.36 5.62
CA ARG A 30 12.62 8.15 6.31
C ARG A 30 12.56 9.59 5.82
N VAL A 31 13.71 10.27 5.67
CA VAL A 31 13.75 11.66 5.18
C VAL A 31 13.26 11.76 3.74
N ARG A 32 13.71 10.87 2.84
CA ARG A 32 13.24 10.85 1.45
C ARG A 32 11.74 10.61 1.35
N LYS A 33 11.23 9.62 2.09
CA LYS A 33 9.78 9.32 2.12
C LYS A 33 8.98 10.49 2.69
N LYS A 34 9.48 11.15 3.74
CA LYS A 34 8.85 12.35 4.29
C LYS A 34 8.74 13.45 3.24
N PHE A 35 9.85 13.79 2.57
CA PHE A 35 9.86 14.82 1.54
C PHE A 35 8.92 14.49 0.37
N MET A 36 8.94 13.24 -0.10
CA MET A 36 8.04 12.78 -1.16
C MET A 36 6.57 12.89 -0.75
N LEU A 37 6.25 12.48 0.48
CA LEU A 37 4.89 12.59 1.01
C LEU A 37 4.43 14.04 1.12
N GLU A 38 5.28 14.93 1.64
CA GLU A 38 4.99 16.37 1.72
C GLU A 38 4.76 16.98 0.33
N SER A 39 5.59 16.62 -0.65
CA SER A 39 5.43 17.08 -2.04
C SER A 39 4.14 16.56 -2.68
N LEU A 40 3.80 15.28 -2.47
CA LEU A 40 2.55 14.71 -2.96
C LEU A 40 1.33 15.36 -2.29
N GLN A 41 1.39 15.63 -0.98
CA GLN A 41 0.32 16.35 -0.27
C GLN A 41 0.12 17.76 -0.82
N GLU A 42 1.20 18.47 -1.12
CA GLU A 42 1.15 19.80 -1.73
C GLU A 42 0.52 19.76 -3.14
N GLN A 43 0.91 18.78 -3.95
CA GLN A 43 0.31 18.56 -5.28
C GLN A 43 -1.18 18.25 -5.20
N VAL A 44 -1.59 17.35 -4.30
CA VAL A 44 -3.02 17.01 -4.10
C VAL A 44 -3.80 18.25 -3.69
N ARG A 45 -3.27 19.05 -2.77
CA ARG A 45 -3.91 20.31 -2.34
C ARG A 45 -4.04 21.30 -3.51
N GLY A 46 -3.01 21.42 -4.35
CA GLY A 46 -3.03 22.24 -5.55
C GLY A 46 -4.13 21.81 -6.53
N LEU A 47 -4.16 20.51 -6.85
CA LEU A 47 -5.16 19.93 -7.74
C LEU A 47 -6.59 20.05 -7.19
N GLN A 48 -6.78 19.90 -5.88
CA GLN A 48 -8.09 20.10 -5.25
C GLN A 48 -8.58 21.54 -5.40
N LYS A 49 -7.69 22.52 -5.20
CA LYS A 49 -8.01 23.94 -5.38
C LYS A 49 -8.35 24.26 -6.84
N GLU A 50 -7.58 23.74 -7.79
CA GLU A 50 -7.85 23.93 -9.22
C GLU A 50 -9.19 23.29 -9.62
N ASN A 51 -9.46 22.08 -9.14
CA ASN A 51 -10.74 21.41 -9.37
C ASN A 51 -11.92 22.21 -8.79
N GLU A 52 -11.78 22.79 -7.61
CA GLU A 52 -12.79 23.67 -7.02
C GLU A 52 -13.05 24.89 -7.91
N GLN A 53 -11.99 25.55 -8.40
CA GLN A 53 -12.11 26.69 -9.30
C GLN A 53 -12.81 26.32 -10.61
N LEU A 54 -12.46 25.17 -11.22
CA LEU A 54 -13.11 24.67 -12.42
C LEU A 54 -14.59 24.38 -12.19
N ARG A 55 -14.94 23.76 -11.06
CA ARG A 55 -16.33 23.49 -10.67
C ARG A 55 -17.13 24.78 -10.53
N MET A 56 -16.57 25.80 -9.87
CA MET A 56 -17.18 27.11 -9.73
C MET A 56 -17.41 27.79 -11.10
N LEU A 57 -16.42 27.71 -12.00
CA LEU A 57 -16.55 28.24 -13.36
C LEU A 57 -17.64 27.54 -14.16
N ILE A 58 -17.73 26.21 -14.08
CA ILE A 58 -18.77 25.41 -14.76
C ILE A 58 -20.16 25.81 -14.23
N GLN A 59 -20.32 25.90 -12.91
CA GLN A 59 -21.58 26.32 -12.28
C GLN A 59 -21.99 27.72 -12.73
N HIS A 60 -21.04 28.65 -12.87
CA HIS A 60 -21.33 30.02 -13.28
C HIS A 60 -21.63 30.16 -14.78
N ARG A 61 -20.93 29.41 -15.65
CA ARG A 61 -21.02 29.56 -17.10
C ARG A 61 -22.10 28.67 -17.75
N ILE A 62 -22.36 27.49 -17.18
CA ILE A 62 -23.30 26.52 -17.75
C ILE A 62 -24.15 25.89 -16.62
N PRO A 63 -24.95 26.68 -15.89
CA PRO A 63 -25.65 26.22 -14.69
C PRO A 63 -26.60 25.05 -14.96
N GLN A 64 -27.20 24.99 -16.15
CA GLN A 64 -28.18 23.95 -16.52
C GLN A 64 -27.57 22.55 -16.63
N HIS A 65 -26.30 22.45 -17.04
CA HIS A 65 -25.60 21.17 -17.22
C HIS A 65 -24.51 20.94 -16.16
N ALA A 66 -24.29 21.91 -15.26
CA ALA A 66 -23.18 21.90 -14.32
C ALA A 66 -23.18 20.66 -13.42
N GLN A 67 -24.34 20.26 -12.90
CA GLN A 67 -24.45 19.09 -12.03
C GLN A 67 -24.16 17.78 -12.78
N GLU A 68 -24.65 17.63 -14.01
CA GLU A 68 -24.40 16.44 -14.83
C GLU A 68 -22.91 16.29 -15.17
N ILE A 69 -22.27 17.39 -15.58
CA ILE A 69 -20.83 17.43 -15.90
C ILE A 69 -20.01 17.12 -14.64
N ILE A 70 -20.34 17.73 -13.51
CA ILE A 70 -19.67 17.50 -12.23
C ILE A 70 -19.79 16.04 -11.81
N ASN A 71 -21.00 15.46 -11.84
CA ASN A 71 -21.25 14.10 -11.40
C ASN A 71 -20.52 13.07 -12.27
N THR A 72 -20.56 13.26 -13.60
CA THR A 72 -19.86 12.38 -14.55
C THR A 72 -18.34 12.40 -14.38
N CYS A 73 -17.78 13.54 -13.99
CA CYS A 73 -16.35 13.68 -13.74
C CYS A 73 -15.95 13.15 -12.34
N CYS A 74 -16.84 13.25 -11.34
CA CYS A 74 -16.61 12.71 -10.00
C CYS A 74 -16.71 11.18 -9.92
N SER A 75 -17.65 10.57 -10.64
CA SER A 75 -17.93 9.13 -10.58
C SER A 75 -16.84 8.26 -11.21
N LYS A 76 -15.90 8.87 -11.95
CA LYS A 76 -14.77 8.17 -12.58
C LYS A 76 -13.55 8.02 -11.66
N ASN A 77 -13.67 8.30 -10.36
CA ASN A 77 -12.60 8.05 -9.41
C ASN A 77 -12.78 6.64 -8.79
N PRO A 78 -11.97 5.63 -9.16
CA PRO A 78 -12.09 4.27 -8.62
C PRO A 78 -11.83 4.19 -7.10
N LEU A 79 -11.34 5.26 -6.47
CA LEU A 79 -11.19 5.37 -5.01
C LEU A 79 -12.50 5.78 -4.30
N PHE A 80 -13.49 6.30 -5.05
CA PHE A 80 -14.76 6.82 -4.54
C PHE A 80 -15.97 6.31 -5.34
N SER A 81 -15.80 5.29 -6.18
CA SER A 81 -16.92 4.61 -6.85
C SER A 81 -17.73 3.84 -5.80
N ASP A 82 -18.72 4.55 -5.27
CA ASP A 82 -19.92 4.12 -4.57
C ASP A 82 -19.76 3.18 -3.37
N GLU A 83 -19.81 3.79 -2.18
CA GLU A 83 -20.22 3.19 -0.90
C GLU A 83 -21.70 2.70 -0.88
N ALA A 84 -22.35 2.56 -2.04
CA ALA A 84 -23.68 2.00 -2.14
C ALA A 84 -23.58 0.53 -2.58
N GLU A 85 -24.07 -0.39 -1.74
CA GLU A 85 -24.16 -1.84 -1.96
C GLU A 85 -22.96 -2.68 -1.47
N ALA A 86 -22.51 -2.43 -0.25
CA ALA A 86 -22.25 -3.55 0.65
C ALA A 86 -23.61 -4.10 1.11
N GLN A 87 -24.25 -4.91 0.26
CA GLN A 87 -25.38 -5.71 0.68
C GLN A 87 -24.94 -6.55 1.89
N ASN A 88 -25.51 -6.19 3.03
CA ASN A 88 -25.53 -6.98 4.24
C ASN A 88 -26.25 -8.29 3.94
N THR A 89 -25.55 -9.26 3.36
CA THR A 89 -26.02 -10.64 3.23
C THR A 89 -25.76 -11.32 4.56
N LEU A 90 -26.74 -11.21 5.46
CA LEU A 90 -26.90 -12.12 6.58
C LEU A 90 -27.15 -13.52 5.99
N ASN A 91 -26.20 -14.43 6.15
CA ASN A 91 -26.48 -15.86 6.01
C ASN A 91 -27.18 -16.37 7.27
N ALA A 92 -28.12 -17.30 7.08
CA ALA A 92 -29.06 -17.76 8.10
C ALA A 92 -28.45 -18.55 9.28
N ASP A 93 -27.13 -18.80 9.30
CA ASP A 93 -26.51 -19.75 10.23
C ASP A 93 -25.59 -19.15 11.30
N GLY A 94 -25.57 -17.83 11.48
CA GLY A 94 -24.95 -17.21 12.67
C GLY A 94 -23.44 -17.42 12.84
N GLU A 95 -22.73 -17.93 11.84
CA GLU A 95 -21.27 -18.06 11.89
C GLU A 95 -20.58 -16.75 11.49
N LYS A 96 -19.84 -16.15 12.43
CA LYS A 96 -18.90 -15.06 12.14
C LYS A 96 -17.79 -15.62 11.27
N LYS A 97 -17.68 -15.19 10.01
CA LYS A 97 -16.49 -15.45 9.19
C LYS A 97 -15.26 -14.81 9.86
N SER A 98 -14.49 -15.63 10.56
CA SER A 98 -13.13 -15.32 11.02
C SER A 98 -12.16 -15.88 10.01
N ALA A 99 -11.77 -15.06 9.03
CA ALA A 99 -10.51 -15.16 8.30
C ALA A 99 -10.43 -13.99 7.32
N THR A 100 -9.59 -13.00 7.63
CA THR A 100 -8.71 -12.33 6.65
C THR A 100 -9.28 -12.13 5.23
N GLU A 101 -10.46 -11.53 5.11
CA GLU A 101 -11.00 -11.13 3.80
C GLU A 101 -10.57 -9.69 3.57
N LEU A 102 -9.72 -9.47 2.56
CA LEU A 102 -9.29 -8.15 2.12
C LEU A 102 -10.54 -7.31 1.79
N LEU A 103 -10.63 -6.11 2.35
CA LEU A 103 -11.76 -5.21 2.10
C LEU A 103 -11.68 -4.68 0.66
N LYS A 104 -12.80 -4.23 0.09
CA LYS A 104 -12.81 -3.60 -1.25
C LYS A 104 -11.80 -2.45 -1.38
N SER A 105 -11.57 -1.70 -0.30
CA SER A 105 -10.53 -0.67 -0.21
C SER A 105 -9.11 -1.20 -0.41
N ASP A 106 -8.85 -2.43 0.05
CA ASP A 106 -7.53 -3.07 -0.05
C ASP A 106 -7.24 -3.47 -1.50
N PHE A 107 -8.25 -3.88 -2.26
CA PHE A 107 -8.09 -4.20 -3.68
C PHE A 107 -7.73 -2.97 -4.52
N SER A 108 -8.36 -1.82 -4.28
CA SER A 108 -8.01 -0.56 -4.95
C SER A 108 -6.58 -0.13 -4.64
N LEU A 109 -6.16 -0.23 -3.37
CA LEU A 109 -4.77 0.02 -2.97
C LEU A 109 -3.80 -0.93 -3.69
N ILE A 110 -4.10 -2.23 -3.71
CA ILE A 110 -3.28 -3.24 -4.39
C ILE A 110 -3.19 -2.95 -5.89
N GLU A 111 -4.29 -2.57 -6.53
CA GLU A 111 -4.31 -2.21 -7.96
C GLU A 111 -3.48 -0.96 -8.25
N CYS A 112 -3.60 0.09 -7.43
CA CYS A 112 -2.78 1.29 -7.55
C CYS A 112 -1.28 1.01 -7.34
N LEU A 113 -0.94 0.18 -6.35
CA LEU A 113 0.46 -0.20 -6.09
C LEU A 113 1.03 -1.10 -7.19
N THR A 114 0.20 -1.98 -7.76
CA THR A 114 0.58 -2.89 -8.84
C THR A 114 0.76 -2.12 -10.16
N SER A 115 -0.17 -1.22 -10.49
CA SER A 115 -0.08 -0.35 -11.69
C SER A 115 1.12 0.61 -11.63
N GLY A 116 1.54 1.03 -10.43
CA GLY A 116 2.76 1.82 -10.21
C GLY A 116 4.08 1.05 -10.32
N GLN A 117 4.05 -0.24 -10.75
CA GLN A 117 5.21 -1.16 -10.82
C GLN A 117 6.05 -1.17 -9.53
N GLN A 118 5.41 -0.99 -8.37
CA GLN A 118 6.12 -1.06 -7.10
C GLN A 118 6.30 -2.53 -6.72
N ASN A 119 7.49 -2.93 -6.30
CA ASN A 119 7.73 -4.24 -5.71
C ASN A 119 7.39 -4.15 -4.22
N PHE A 120 6.24 -4.70 -3.81
CA PHE A 120 5.73 -4.58 -2.45
C PHE A 120 5.23 -5.91 -1.86
N VAL A 121 5.15 -5.92 -0.53
CA VAL A 121 4.51 -6.96 0.29
C VAL A 121 3.58 -6.29 1.31
N LEU A 122 2.52 -6.97 1.72
CA LEU A 122 1.59 -6.56 2.77
C LEU A 122 1.69 -7.56 3.93
N SER A 123 1.86 -7.07 5.15
CA SER A 123 1.85 -7.89 6.37
C SER A 123 0.69 -7.49 7.28
N ASP A 124 0.16 -8.44 8.06
CA ASP A 124 -0.90 -8.18 9.04
C ASP A 124 -0.34 -8.07 10.46
N PRO A 125 -0.22 -6.85 11.04
CA PRO A 125 0.33 -6.65 12.38
C PRO A 125 -0.63 -7.09 13.49
N ARG A 126 -1.88 -7.46 13.17
CA ARG A 126 -2.84 -8.01 14.15
C ARG A 126 -2.58 -9.47 14.45
N LEU A 127 -1.75 -10.14 13.64
CA LEU A 127 -1.33 -11.51 13.83
C LEU A 127 0.04 -11.57 14.53
N PRO A 128 0.30 -12.59 15.37
CA PRO A 128 1.62 -12.81 15.96
C PRO A 128 2.69 -12.93 14.88
N ASP A 129 3.87 -12.31 15.12
CA ASP A 129 5.02 -12.29 14.20
C ASP A 129 4.82 -11.48 12.90
N ASN A 130 3.74 -10.68 12.78
CA ASN A 130 3.50 -9.78 11.63
C ASN A 130 3.72 -10.48 10.26
N PRO A 131 2.97 -11.58 9.99
CA PRO A 131 3.16 -12.38 8.80
C PRO A 131 2.81 -11.59 7.53
N ILE A 132 3.59 -11.81 6.47
CA ILE A 132 3.30 -11.37 5.12
C ILE A 132 2.07 -12.13 4.62
N VAL A 133 1.00 -11.39 4.34
CA VAL A 133 -0.28 -11.91 3.83
C VAL A 133 -0.41 -11.78 2.31
N TYR A 134 0.39 -10.90 1.70
CA TYR A 134 0.42 -10.71 0.24
C TYR A 134 1.81 -10.25 -0.22
N ALA A 135 2.20 -10.67 -1.43
CA ALA A 135 3.37 -10.15 -2.12
C ALA A 135 3.05 -9.97 -3.61
N SER A 136 3.47 -8.84 -4.17
CA SER A 136 3.32 -8.49 -5.59
C SER A 136 4.12 -9.42 -6.50
N GLU A 137 3.69 -9.57 -7.76
CA GLU A 137 4.40 -10.40 -8.74
C GLU A 137 5.85 -9.94 -8.98
N GLY A 138 6.05 -8.62 -9.11
CA GLY A 138 7.38 -8.04 -9.25
C GLY A 138 8.30 -8.26 -8.04
N PHE A 139 7.75 -8.49 -6.83
CA PHE A 139 8.56 -8.91 -5.69
C PHE A 139 9.13 -10.32 -5.87
N TYR A 140 8.34 -11.27 -6.37
CA TYR A 140 8.81 -12.63 -6.63
C TYR A 140 9.85 -12.63 -7.75
N GLU A 141 9.62 -11.89 -8.83
CA GLU A 141 10.57 -11.76 -9.94
C GLU A 141 11.89 -11.12 -9.49
N LEU A 142 11.83 -10.06 -8.68
CA LEU A 142 13.02 -9.34 -8.21
C LEU A 142 13.86 -10.19 -7.24
N THR A 143 13.20 -10.92 -6.34
CA THR A 143 13.88 -11.61 -5.23
C THR A 143 14.17 -13.08 -5.53
N GLY A 144 13.45 -13.69 -6.47
CA GLY A 144 13.51 -15.12 -6.77
C GLY A 144 12.87 -16.02 -5.73
N TYR A 145 12.20 -15.46 -4.71
CA TYR A 145 11.49 -16.27 -3.73
C TYR A 145 10.17 -16.79 -4.30
N SER A 146 9.84 -18.03 -3.94
CA SER A 146 8.54 -18.62 -4.23
C SER A 146 7.48 -18.14 -3.25
N ARG A 147 6.21 -18.21 -3.64
CA ARG A 147 5.05 -17.84 -2.80
C ARG A 147 5.10 -18.49 -1.41
N ASP A 148 5.42 -19.78 -1.35
CA ASP A 148 5.45 -20.57 -0.11
C ASP A 148 6.60 -20.17 0.83
N GLN A 149 7.64 -19.53 0.30
CA GLN A 149 8.76 -19.01 1.09
C GLN A 149 8.47 -17.64 1.68
N VAL A 150 7.45 -16.93 1.18
CA VAL A 150 7.17 -15.53 1.52
C VAL A 150 5.92 -15.41 2.37
N LEU A 151 4.82 -16.04 1.96
CA LEU A 151 3.56 -15.94 2.69
C LEU A 151 3.66 -16.59 4.07
N GLY A 152 3.11 -15.92 5.08
CA GLY A 152 3.15 -16.37 6.48
C GLY A 152 4.49 -16.15 7.18
N ARG A 153 5.53 -15.66 6.49
CA ARG A 153 6.81 -15.26 7.11
C ARG A 153 6.74 -13.84 7.62
N ASN A 154 7.53 -13.52 8.63
CA ASN A 154 7.60 -12.16 9.14
C ASN A 154 8.30 -11.20 8.17
N CYS A 155 7.87 -9.93 8.21
CA CYS A 155 8.47 -8.82 7.50
C CYS A 155 9.57 -8.12 8.32
#